data_AF-A0A0B6YEZ1-F1
#
_entry.id   AF-A0A0B6YEZ1-F1
#
_cell.length_a   1.000
_cell.length_b   1.000
_cell.length_c   1.000
_cell.angle_alpha   90.00
_cell.angle_beta   90.00
_cell.angle_gamma   90.00
#
_symmetry.space_group_name_H-M   'P 1'
#
loop_
_entity.id
_entity.type
_entity.pdbx_description
1 polymer ?
#
loop_
_entity_poly.entity_id
_entity_poly.type
_entity_poly.pdbx_seq_one_letter_code
_entity_poly.pdbx_strand_id
1 'polypeptide(L)'
;ATLFGLRQQALKDSNDTSPYLCQSDFVADKKSGVTDYIGLFACTAGIGTAAFCKEYEDQLDDYNSIMVKAIADRLAEAFAEYLHEKVR
;
A
#
# COMPACT_ATOMS: atom_id res chain seq x y z
N ALA A 1 10.36 -9.52 -14.49
CA ALA A 1 10.72 -8.67 -13.35
C ALA A 1 11.01 -9.54 -12.13
N THR A 2 11.84 -9.08 -11.19
CA THR A 2 12.11 -9.79 -9.93
C THR A 2 11.69 -8.88 -8.77
N LEU A 3 10.85 -9.39 -7.87
CA LEU A 3 10.46 -8.69 -6.65
C LEU A 3 11.30 -9.24 -5.49
N PHE A 4 12.11 -8.37 -4.88
CA PHE A 4 13.00 -8.76 -3.79
C PHE A 4 12.26 -8.67 -2.46
N GLY A 5 12.27 -9.76 -1.68
CA GLY A 5 11.71 -9.81 -0.33
C GLY A 5 12.80 -9.71 0.74
N LEU A 6 12.43 -9.23 1.93
CA LEU A 6 13.23 -9.32 3.13
C LEU A 6 12.58 -10.32 4.10
N ARG A 7 13.41 -11.04 4.84
CA ARG A 7 12.95 -11.99 5.87
C ARG A 7 13.05 -11.33 7.24
N GLN A 8 12.07 -11.59 8.11
CA GLN A 8 12.17 -11.23 9.53
C GLN A 8 13.46 -11.82 10.14
N GLN A 9 14.17 -11.05 10.95
CA GLN A 9 15.46 -11.45 11.56
C GLN A 9 15.57 -11.19 13.06
N ALA A 10 14.59 -10.50 13.67
CA ALA A 10 14.59 -10.27 15.11
C ALA A 10 14.39 -11.59 15.86
N LEU A 11 15.22 -11.88 16.87
CA LEU A 11 15.03 -13.06 17.70
C LEU A 11 13.62 -13.09 18.26
N LYS A 12 12.98 -14.24 18.15
CA LYS A 12 11.67 -14.49 18.73
C LYS A 12 11.84 -15.03 20.15
N ASP A 13 10.84 -14.75 20.99
CA ASP A 13 10.81 -15.31 22.34
C ASP A 13 10.81 -16.84 22.27
N SER A 14 11.37 -17.48 23.29
CA SER A 14 11.54 -18.95 23.32
C SER A 14 10.24 -19.73 23.18
N ASN A 15 9.09 -19.10 23.47
CA ASN A 15 7.77 -19.71 23.39
C ASN A 15 7.05 -19.39 22.06
N ASP A 16 7.58 -18.49 21.23
CA ASP A 16 6.99 -18.16 19.92
C ASP A 16 7.54 -19.11 18.85
N THR A 17 6.66 -19.98 18.37
CA THR A 17 6.96 -20.98 17.32
C THR A 17 6.65 -20.49 15.91
N SER A 18 6.22 -19.24 15.76
CA SER A 18 5.85 -18.67 14.47
C SER A 18 7.06 -18.63 13.53
N PRO A 19 6.90 -18.91 12.22
CA PRO A 19 8.00 -18.84 11.28
C PRO A 19 8.49 -17.40 11.08
N TYR A 20 9.74 -17.26 10.65
CA TYR A 20 10.30 -16.00 10.18
C TYR A 20 9.77 -15.72 8.78
N LEU A 21 8.80 -14.81 8.65
CA LEU A 21 8.11 -14.58 7.37
C LEU A 21 8.94 -13.74 6.40
N CYS A 22 8.75 -14.03 5.11
CA CYS A 22 9.14 -13.21 3.96
C CYS A 22 7.95 -13.16 2.98
N GLN A 23 7.77 -12.06 2.25
CA GLN A 23 6.69 -11.94 1.24
C GLN A 23 6.76 -13.03 0.15
N SER A 24 7.96 -13.56 -0.14
CA SER A 24 8.13 -14.67 -1.09
C SER A 24 7.50 -15.98 -0.62
N ASP A 25 7.23 -16.13 0.67
CA ASP A 25 6.71 -17.38 1.25
C ASP A 25 5.24 -17.62 0.85
N PHE A 26 4.55 -16.60 0.33
CA PHE A 26 3.17 -16.65 -0.14
C PHE A 26 3.01 -16.92 -1.64
N VAL A 27 4.12 -17.24 -2.33
CA VAL A 27 4.12 -17.62 -3.76
C VAL A 27 4.79 -18.99 -3.89
N ALA A 28 4.25 -19.86 -4.73
CA ALA A 28 4.75 -21.21 -4.94
C ALA A 28 6.24 -21.21 -5.35
N ASP A 29 7.03 -22.09 -4.72
CA ASP A 29 8.43 -22.31 -5.12
C ASP A 29 8.44 -22.82 -6.57
N LYS A 30 9.40 -22.32 -7.38
CA LYS A 30 9.64 -22.77 -8.74
C LYS A 30 9.82 -24.28 -8.85
N LYS A 31 10.36 -24.94 -7.83
CA LYS A 31 10.54 -26.41 -7.79
C LYS A 31 9.22 -27.18 -7.63
N SER A 32 8.16 -26.54 -7.16
CA SER A 32 6.86 -27.20 -6.94
C SER A 32 6.15 -27.58 -8.24
N GLY A 33 6.53 -26.97 -9.37
CA GLY A 33 5.84 -27.14 -10.66
C GLY A 33 4.46 -26.47 -10.71
N VAL A 34 4.02 -25.82 -9.64
CA VAL A 34 2.74 -25.09 -9.58
C VAL A 34 2.92 -23.74 -10.29
N THR A 35 2.00 -23.42 -11.21
CA THR A 35 1.94 -22.07 -11.79
C THR A 35 1.21 -21.17 -10.82
N ASP A 36 1.87 -20.08 -10.41
CA ASP A 36 1.36 -19.12 -9.44
C ASP A 36 1.53 -17.69 -9.97
N TYR A 37 0.79 -16.74 -9.38
CA TYR A 37 0.61 -15.40 -9.90
C TYR A 37 0.81 -14.34 -8.83
N ILE A 38 1.18 -13.14 -9.26
CA ILE A 38 1.24 -11.96 -8.40
C ILE A 38 0.73 -10.75 -9.18
N GLY A 39 -0.12 -9.96 -8.53
CA GLY A 39 -0.63 -8.69 -9.06
C GLY A 39 0.01 -7.48 -8.40
N LEU A 40 -0.05 -6.32 -9.06
CA LEU A 40 0.36 -5.04 -8.50
C LEU A 40 -0.58 -3.94 -8.99
N PHE A 41 -0.80 -2.92 -8.16
CA PHE A 41 -1.54 -1.73 -8.55
C PHE A 41 -0.97 -0.47 -7.90
N ALA A 42 -1.27 0.68 -8.49
CA ALA A 42 -1.01 2.00 -7.95
C ALA A 42 -2.24 2.86 -8.17
N CYS A 43 -2.70 3.57 -7.13
CA CYS A 43 -3.89 4.40 -7.16
C CYS A 43 -3.61 5.79 -6.58
N THR A 44 -4.42 6.76 -6.98
CA THR A 44 -4.42 8.13 -6.47
C THR A 44 -5.85 8.67 -6.48
N ALA A 45 -6.18 9.60 -5.59
CA ALA A 45 -7.45 10.33 -5.63
C ALA A 45 -7.54 11.33 -6.81
N GLY A 46 -6.45 11.49 -7.58
CA GLY A 46 -6.38 12.33 -8.77
C GLY A 46 -5.17 13.25 -8.76
N ILE A 47 -4.79 13.75 -9.94
CA ILE A 47 -3.74 14.75 -10.09
C ILE A 47 -4.40 16.12 -9.94
N GLY A 48 -4.21 16.79 -8.80
CA GLY A 48 -4.82 18.11 -8.57
C GLY A 48 -4.86 18.57 -7.12
N THR A 49 -4.71 17.67 -6.15
CA THR A 49 -4.76 18.01 -4.72
C THR A 49 -3.79 19.14 -4.36
N ALA A 50 -2.56 19.11 -4.88
CA ALA A 50 -1.55 20.15 -4.62
C ALA A 50 -1.98 21.55 -5.12
N ALA A 51 -2.72 21.62 -6.23
CA ALA A 51 -3.21 22.90 -6.75
C ALA A 51 -4.30 23.49 -5.83
N PHE A 52 -5.24 22.66 -5.38
CA PHE A 52 -6.27 23.07 -4.41
C PHE A 52 -5.66 23.50 -3.07
N CYS A 53 -4.67 22.75 -2.56
CA CYS A 53 -4.00 23.12 -1.32
C CYS A 53 -3.33 24.49 -1.44
N LYS A 54 -2.64 24.75 -2.56
CA LYS A 54 -2.00 26.04 -2.81
C LYS A 54 -3.03 27.16 -2.89
N GLU A 55 -4.15 26.95 -3.56
CA GLU A 55 -5.23 27.93 -3.64
C GLU A 55 -5.78 28.32 -2.26
N TYR A 56 -5.98 27.36 -1.36
CA TYR A 56 -6.40 27.63 0.02
C TYR A 56 -5.29 28.27 0.87
N GLU A 57 -4.04 27.84 0.71
CA GLU A 57 -2.89 28.43 1.41
C GLU A 57 -2.67 29.90 1.00
N ASP A 58 -2.81 30.23 -0.28
CA ASP A 58 -2.72 31.60 -0.81
C ASP A 58 -3.85 32.50 -0.26
N GLN A 59 -4.96 31.90 0.18
CA GLN A 59 -6.09 32.57 0.84
C GLN A 59 -5.96 32.63 2.37
N LEU A 60 -4.86 32.14 2.95
CA LEU A 60 -4.66 31.96 4.39
C LEU A 60 -5.72 31.05 5.04
N ASP A 61 -6.25 30.10 4.28
CA ASP A 61 -7.23 29.10 4.72
C ASP A 61 -6.56 27.75 4.97
N ASP A 62 -5.79 27.69 6.07
CA ASP A 62 -5.07 26.47 6.45
C ASP A 62 -6.03 25.30 6.72
N TYR A 63 -7.24 25.58 7.23
CA TYR A 63 -8.23 24.56 7.52
C TYR A 63 -8.64 23.80 6.25
N ASN A 64 -9.04 24.52 5.19
CA ASN A 64 -9.44 23.87 3.95
C ASN A 64 -8.27 23.26 3.20
N SER A 65 -7.05 23.83 3.30
CA SER A 65 -5.84 23.16 2.77
C SER A 65 -5.62 21.80 3.44
N ILE A 66 -5.70 21.72 4.77
CA ILE A 66 -5.57 20.45 5.52
C ILE A 66 -6.73 19.51 5.17
N MET A 67 -7.95 20.02 5.09
CA MET A 67 -9.15 19.23 4.80
C MET A 67 -9.06 18.57 3.42
N VAL A 68 -8.63 19.30 2.39
CA VAL A 68 -8.46 18.73 1.04
C VAL A 68 -7.37 17.66 1.01
N LYS A 69 -6.26 17.86 1.72
CA LYS A 69 -5.22 16.81 1.86
C LYS A 69 -5.79 15.56 2.50
N ALA A 70 -6.55 15.71 3.59
CA ALA A 70 -7.17 14.60 4.30
C ALA A 70 -8.18 13.86 3.41
N ILE A 71 -9.07 14.57 2.70
CA ILE A 71 -10.05 13.95 1.80
C ILE A 71 -9.36 13.20 0.66
N ALA A 72 -8.33 13.79 0.03
CA ALA A 72 -7.58 13.13 -1.03
C ALA A 72 -6.90 11.85 -0.55
N ASP A 73 -6.33 11.87 0.65
CA ASP A 73 -5.73 10.68 1.28
C ASP A 73 -6.79 9.59 1.53
N ARG A 74 -7.94 9.95 2.10
CA ARG A 74 -9.05 9.01 2.32
C ARG A 74 -9.59 8.42 1.01
N LEU A 75 -9.69 9.21 -0.06
CA LEU A 75 -10.11 8.73 -1.37
C LEU A 75 -9.07 7.80 -2.02
N ALA A 76 -7.77 8.09 -1.86
CA ALA A 76 -6.71 7.22 -2.36
C ALA A 76 -6.71 5.86 -1.67
N GLU A 77 -6.88 5.82 -0.35
CA GLU A 77 -7.04 4.58 0.41
C GLU A 77 -8.35 3.85 0.07
N ALA A 78 -9.47 4.56 -0.06
CA ALA A 78 -10.74 3.97 -0.47
C ALA A 78 -10.65 3.32 -1.86
N PHE A 79 -9.89 3.94 -2.78
CA PHE A 79 -9.63 3.35 -4.09
C PHE A 79 -8.72 2.12 -3.98
N ALA A 80 -7.71 2.13 -3.11
CA ALA A 80 -6.89 0.94 -2.86
C ALA A 80 -7.74 -0.24 -2.37
N GLU A 81 -8.63 -0.01 -1.40
CA GLU A 81 -9.54 -1.03 -0.87
C GLU A 81 -10.54 -1.52 -1.91
N TYR A 82 -11.17 -0.60 -2.65
CA TYR A 82 -12.11 -0.95 -3.71
C TYR A 82 -11.44 -1.75 -4.83
N LEU A 83 -10.25 -1.35 -5.27
CA LEU A 83 -9.52 -2.08 -6.30
C LEU A 83 -9.06 -3.45 -5.80
N HIS A 84 -8.61 -3.53 -4.55
CA HIS A 84 -8.28 -4.80 -3.91
C HIS A 84 -9.52 -5.71 -3.83
N GLU A 85 -10.71 -5.18 -3.53
CA GLU A 85 -11.97 -5.92 -3.58
C GLU A 85 -12.31 -6.43 -4.98
N LYS A 86 -12.07 -5.63 -6.03
CA LYS A 86 -12.35 -6.04 -7.41
C LYS A 86 -11.39 -7.08 -7.97
N VAL A 87 -10.19 -7.18 -7.41
CA VAL A 87 -9.17 -8.16 -7.83
C VAL A 87 -9.33 -9.50 -7.10
N ARG A 88 -9.84 -9.49 -5.86
CA ARG A 88 -10.15 -10.70 -5.08
C ARG A 88 -11.20 -11.56 -5.76
#